data_AF-A0A7X0HLW3-F1
#
_entry.id   AF-A0A7X0HLW3-F1
#
_cell.length_a   1.000
_cell.length_b   1.000
_cell.length_c   1.000
_cell.angle_alpha   90.00
_cell.angle_beta   90.00
_cell.angle_gamma   90.00
#
_symmetry.space_group_name_H-M   'P 1'
#
loop_
_entity.id
_entity.type
_entity.pdbx_description
1 polymer ?
#
loop_
_entity_poly.entity_id
_entity_poly.type
_entity_poly.pdbx_seq_one_letter_code
_entity_poly.pdbx_strand_id
1 'polypeptide(L)'
;MITTDRNVYRQIAAELADQADAEAAAHHPQLGRACAELGLVYLAFQTAPMTSAHVAKAWQAAEDARQSLAYGTAVGCGSDTARARLHLALAELDETNLGPTT
;
A
#
# COMPACT_ATOMS: atom_id res chain seq x y z
N MET A 1 9.65 14.13 7.52
CA MET A 1 9.83 13.90 6.06
C MET A 1 10.14 12.43 5.91
N ILE A 2 9.22 11.63 5.39
CA ILE A 2 9.45 10.19 5.21
C ILE A 2 10.31 10.05 3.95
N THR A 3 11.63 10.11 4.07
CA THR A 3 12.55 9.66 3.01
C THR A 3 12.73 8.16 3.18
N THR A 4 11.68 7.39 2.92
CA THR A 4 11.85 5.95 2.74
C THR A 4 12.54 5.76 1.40
N ASP A 5 13.68 5.06 1.39
CA ASP A 5 14.31 4.64 0.14
C ASP A 5 13.25 3.86 -0.68
N ARG A 6 12.98 4.28 -1.91
CA ARG A 6 11.97 3.66 -2.78
C ARG A 6 12.21 2.15 -2.97
N ASN A 7 13.43 1.68 -2.70
CA ASN A 7 13.77 0.25 -2.65
C ASN A 7 13.01 -0.51 -1.56
N VAL A 8 12.72 0.11 -0.41
CA VAL A 8 11.98 -0.53 0.69
C VAL A 8 10.57 -0.91 0.24
N TYR A 9 9.92 -0.06 -0.55
CA TYR A 9 8.58 -0.36 -1.06
C TYR A 9 8.56 -1.59 -1.98
N ARG A 10 9.59 -1.76 -2.80
CA ARG A 10 9.76 -2.94 -3.66
C ARG A 10 9.99 -4.20 -2.83
N GLN A 11 10.82 -4.09 -1.81
CA GLN A 11 11.11 -5.20 -0.91
C GLN A 11 9.83 -5.65 -0.19
N ILE A 12 9.08 -4.73 0.42
CA ILE A 12 7.83 -5.07 1.11
C ILE A 12 6.81 -5.67 0.13
N ALA A 13 6.70 -5.13 -1.09
CA ALA A 13 5.80 -5.68 -2.09
C ALA A 13 6.19 -7.11 -2.52
N ALA A 14 7.49 -7.41 -2.61
CA ALA A 14 7.97 -8.76 -2.91
C ALA A 14 7.67 -9.74 -1.76
N GLU A 15 7.92 -9.33 -0.51
CA GLU A 15 7.59 -10.14 0.68
C GLU A 15 6.08 -10.44 0.76
N LEU A 16 5.23 -9.46 0.44
CA LEU A 16 3.78 -9.65 0.38
C LEU A 16 3.32 -10.54 -0.79
N ALA A 17 4.06 -10.56 -1.89
CA ALA A 17 3.80 -11.48 -3.00
C ALA A 17 4.11 -12.93 -2.59
N ASP A 18 5.28 -13.16 -1.96
CA ASP A 18 5.64 -14.47 -1.43
C ASP A 18 4.61 -14.96 -0.39
N GLN A 19 4.14 -14.04 0.48
CA GLN A 19 3.08 -14.36 1.44
C GLN A 19 1.75 -14.66 0.75
N ALA A 20 1.38 -13.91 -0.29
CA ALA A 20 0.15 -14.17 -1.05
C ALA A 20 0.15 -15.57 -1.69
N ASP A 21 1.28 -15.98 -2.26
CA ASP A 21 1.48 -17.31 -2.84
C ASP A 21 1.40 -18.41 -1.77
N ALA A 22 2.02 -18.18 -0.60
CA ALA A 22 1.94 -19.12 0.53
C ALA A 22 0.50 -19.30 1.03
N GLU A 23 -0.26 -18.21 1.20
CA GLU A 23 -1.66 -18.26 1.64
C GLU A 23 -2.58 -18.89 0.58
N ALA A 24 -2.30 -18.67 -0.71
CA ALA A 24 -3.01 -19.34 -1.80
C ALA A 24 -2.76 -20.86 -1.76
N ALA A 25 -1.52 -21.30 -1.55
CA ALA A 25 -1.17 -22.71 -1.39
C ALA A 25 -1.78 -23.34 -0.13
N ALA A 26 -1.96 -22.55 0.94
CA ALA A 26 -2.62 -22.95 2.18
C ALA A 26 -4.17 -22.91 2.11
N HIS A 27 -4.77 -22.56 0.97
CA HIS A 27 -6.21 -22.39 0.80
C HIS A 27 -6.85 -21.31 1.69
N HIS A 28 -6.13 -20.22 1.94
CA HIS A 28 -6.63 -19.01 2.61
C HIS A 28 -6.83 -17.86 1.61
N PRO A 29 -7.83 -17.93 0.71
CA PRO A 29 -7.96 -17.00 -0.41
C PRO A 29 -8.14 -15.53 0.01
N GLN A 30 -8.75 -15.29 1.18
CA GLN A 30 -8.94 -13.93 1.69
C GLN A 30 -7.64 -13.30 2.20
N LEU A 31 -6.76 -14.09 2.85
CA LEU A 31 -5.45 -13.62 3.30
C LEU A 31 -4.52 -13.43 2.12
N GLY A 32 -4.50 -14.36 1.16
CA GLY A 32 -3.72 -14.22 -0.07
C GLY A 32 -4.12 -12.97 -0.86
N ARG A 33 -5.43 -12.73 -1.01
CA ARG A 33 -5.95 -11.49 -1.61
C ARG A 33 -5.50 -10.26 -0.85
N ALA A 34 -5.61 -10.25 0.48
CA ALA A 34 -5.21 -9.10 1.29
C ALA A 34 -3.71 -8.78 1.15
N CYS A 35 -2.85 -9.79 1.14
CA CYS A 35 -1.41 -9.62 0.91
C CYS A 35 -1.11 -9.04 -0.47
N ALA A 36 -1.68 -9.62 -1.53
CA ALA A 36 -1.49 -9.13 -2.90
C ALA A 36 -2.01 -7.69 -3.07
N GLU A 37 -3.18 -7.41 -2.51
CA GLU A 37 -3.79 -6.09 -2.57
C GLU A 37 -2.96 -5.02 -1.86
N LEU A 38 -2.39 -5.34 -0.70
CA LEU A 38 -1.49 -4.46 0.03
C LEU A 38 -0.14 -4.30 -0.70
N GLY A 39 0.40 -5.37 -1.30
CA GLY A 39 1.63 -5.31 -2.10
C GLY A 39 1.53 -4.31 -3.25
N LEU A 40 0.39 -4.26 -3.94
CA LEU A 40 0.12 -3.25 -4.98
C LEU A 40 0.11 -1.82 -4.43
N VAL A 41 -0.38 -1.60 -3.20
CA VAL A 41 -0.31 -0.29 -2.53
C VAL A 41 1.13 0.11 -2.27
N TYR A 42 1.97 -0.81 -1.80
CA TYR A 42 3.39 -0.52 -1.62
C TYR A 42 4.08 -0.14 -2.94
N LEU A 43 3.77 -0.83 -4.04
CA LEU A 43 4.30 -0.45 -5.36
C LEU A 43 3.88 0.97 -5.78
N ALA A 44 2.66 1.38 -5.49
CA ALA A 44 2.16 2.71 -5.84
C ALA A 44 2.91 3.86 -5.12
N PHE A 45 3.51 3.63 -3.95
CA PHE A 45 4.36 4.65 -3.31
C PHE A 45 5.64 4.97 -4.11
N GLN A 46 6.07 4.12 -5.04
CA GLN A 46 7.27 4.40 -5.85
C GLN A 46 7.14 5.66 -6.72
N THR A 47 5.93 5.97 -7.17
CA THR A 47 5.65 7.11 -8.04
C THR A 47 4.89 8.20 -7.33
N ALA A 48 4.43 7.98 -6.10
CA ALA A 48 3.61 8.93 -5.37
C ALA A 48 4.38 10.23 -5.00
N PRO A 49 3.71 11.39 -5.04
CA PRO A 49 4.31 12.67 -4.71
C PRO A 49 4.54 12.78 -3.19
N MET A 50 5.79 12.65 -2.77
CA MET A 50 6.21 12.56 -1.34
C MET A 50 5.84 13.79 -0.49
N THR A 51 5.48 14.92 -1.13
CA THR A 51 5.05 16.16 -0.47
C THR A 51 3.55 16.20 -0.17
N SER A 52 2.76 15.27 -0.71
CA SER A 52 1.31 15.25 -0.51
C SER A 52 0.95 14.77 0.89
N ALA A 53 0.07 15.51 1.59
CA ALA A 53 -0.50 15.09 2.86
C ALA A 53 -1.31 13.78 2.72
N HIS A 54 -1.84 13.51 1.53
CA HIS A 54 -2.51 12.25 1.25
C HIS A 54 -1.54 11.07 1.20
N VAL A 55 -0.32 11.24 0.68
CA VAL A 55 0.71 10.19 0.70
C VAL A 55 1.08 9.80 2.13
N ALA A 56 1.20 10.77 3.04
CA ALA A 56 1.44 10.47 4.45
C ALA A 56 0.29 9.67 5.10
N LYS A 57 -0.97 10.00 4.79
CA LYS A 57 -2.13 9.24 5.28
C LYS A 57 -2.24 7.85 4.66
N ALA A 58 -1.90 7.73 3.38
CA ALA A 58 -1.83 6.44 2.70
C ALA A 58 -0.77 5.55 3.34
N TRP A 59 0.40 6.11 3.67
CA TRP A 59 1.49 5.38 4.32
C TRP A 59 1.04 4.82 5.66
N GLN A 60 0.43 5.65 6.51
CA GLN A 60 -0.10 5.19 7.80
C GLN A 60 -1.11 4.05 7.62
N ALA A 61 -2.05 4.20 6.68
CA ALA A 61 -3.04 3.16 6.42
C ALA A 61 -2.40 1.86 5.89
N ALA A 62 -1.37 1.94 5.05
CA ALA A 62 -0.65 0.75 4.58
C ALA A 62 0.07 0.03 5.74
N GLU A 63 0.66 0.76 6.68
CA GLU A 63 1.29 0.18 7.87
C GLU A 63 0.25 -0.44 8.83
N ASP A 64 -0.90 0.20 9.03
CA ASP A 64 -2.01 -0.37 9.81
C ASP A 64 -2.52 -1.68 9.18
N ALA A 65 -2.60 -1.73 7.84
CA ALA A 65 -2.96 -2.93 7.09
C ALA A 65 -1.92 -4.04 7.26
N ARG A 66 -0.63 -3.70 7.17
CA ARG A 66 0.48 -4.65 7.36
C ARG A 66 0.50 -5.22 8.78
N GLN A 67 0.22 -4.39 9.78
CA GLN A 67 0.06 -4.84 11.16
C GLN A 67 -1.14 -5.79 11.30
N SER A 68 -2.25 -5.50 10.63
CA SER A 68 -3.44 -6.37 10.63
C SER A 68 -3.18 -7.75 10.01
N LEU A 69 -2.35 -7.83 8.97
CA LEU A 69 -1.87 -9.10 8.39
C LEU A 69 -0.99 -9.88 9.36
N ALA A 70 -0.09 -9.19 10.09
CA ALA A 70 0.76 -9.84 11.08
C ALA A 70 -0.04 -10.53 12.21
N TYR A 71 -1.23 -10.02 12.52
CA TYR A 71 -2.18 -10.65 13.46
C TYR A 71 -3.15 -11.65 12.80
N GLY A 72 -3.00 -11.95 11.50
CA GLY A 72 -3.81 -12.92 10.77
C GLY A 72 -5.21 -12.46 10.39
N THR A 73 -5.46 -11.14 10.35
CA THR A 73 -6.81 -10.61 10.05
C THR A 73 -6.92 -10.04 8.63
N ALA A 74 -7.62 -10.76 7.74
CA ALA A 74 -7.90 -10.29 6.38
C ALA A 74 -8.82 -9.05 6.38
N VAL A 75 -9.73 -8.94 7.35
CA VAL A 75 -10.74 -7.88 7.43
C VAL A 75 -10.13 -6.51 7.73
N GLY A 76 -9.25 -6.42 8.74
CA GLY A 76 -8.54 -5.18 9.08
C GLY A 76 -7.65 -4.72 7.93
N CYS A 77 -6.88 -5.66 7.37
CA CYS A 77 -6.02 -5.38 6.22
C CYS A 77 -6.82 -4.83 5.03
N GLY A 78 -7.96 -5.43 4.68
CA GLY A 78 -8.77 -4.99 3.54
C GLY A 78 -9.28 -3.56 3.68
N SER A 79 -9.77 -3.20 4.86
CA SER A 79 -10.25 -1.84 5.16
C SER A 79 -9.14 -0.80 5.03
N ASP A 80 -8.01 -1.04 5.67
CA ASP A 80 -6.89 -0.10 5.68
C ASP A 80 -6.18 -0.02 4.31
N THR A 81 -6.13 -1.14 3.57
CA THR A 81 -5.66 -1.15 2.17
C THR A 81 -6.55 -0.29 1.27
N ALA A 82 -7.88 -0.39 1.40
CA ALA A 82 -8.80 0.45 0.64
C ALA A 82 -8.62 1.95 0.97
N ARG A 83 -8.42 2.27 2.26
CA ARG A 83 -8.13 3.65 2.70
C ARG A 83 -6.81 4.17 2.12
N ALA A 84 -5.77 3.34 2.09
CA ALA A 84 -4.48 3.70 1.51
C ALA A 84 -4.61 4.02 0.00
N ARG A 85 -5.32 3.16 -0.74
CA ARG A 85 -5.59 3.36 -2.18
C ARG A 85 -6.33 4.66 -2.46
N LEU A 86 -7.37 4.97 -1.67
CA LEU A 86 -8.12 6.21 -1.82
C LEU A 86 -7.22 7.44 -1.67
N HIS A 87 -6.36 7.43 -0.66
CA HIS A 87 -5.42 8.54 -0.46
C HIS A 87 -4.37 8.64 -1.57
N LEU A 88 -3.86 7.52 -2.09
CA LEU A 88 -2.94 7.54 -3.23
C LEU A 88 -3.62 8.12 -4.49
N ALA A 89 -4.86 7.73 -4.77
CA ALA A 89 -5.61 8.28 -5.89
C ALA A 89 -5.86 9.79 -5.76
N LEU A 90 -6.17 10.27 -4.54
CA LEU A 90 -6.29 11.70 -4.27
C LEU A 90 -4.96 12.44 -4.47
N ALA A 91 -3.84 11.84 -4.05
CA ALA A 91 -2.52 12.43 -4.24
C ALA A 91 -2.13 12.57 -5.73
N GLU A 92 -2.49 11.58 -6.55
CA GLU A 92 -2.27 11.61 -8.01
C GLU A 92 -3.08 12.73 -8.68
N LEU A 93 -4.32 12.95 -8.25
CA LEU A 93 -5.16 14.06 -8.73
C LEU A 93 -4.60 15.42 -8.31
N ASP A 94 -4.10 15.55 -7.08
CA ASP A 94 -3.48 16.79 -6.60
C ASP A 94 -2.22 17.14 -7.40
N GLU A 95 -1.38 16.16 -7.73
CA GLU A 95 -0.19 16.34 -8.58
C GLU A 95 -0.57 16.73 -10.01
N THR A 96 -1.60 16.09 -10.56
CA THR A 96 -2.08 16.38 -11.93
C THR A 96 -2.70 17.79 -12.03
N ASN A 97 -3.38 18.25 -10.98
CA ASN A 97 -3.94 19.61 -10.90
C ASN A 97 -2.88 20.70 -10.71
N LEU A 98 -1.67 20.35 -10.27
CA LEU A 98 -0.50 21.22 -10.22
C LEU A 98 0.25 21.30 -11.59
N GLY A 99 -0.47 21.06 -12.70
CA GLY A 99 0.05 21.13 -14.07
C GLY A 99 1.00 22.31 -14.34
N PRO A 100 1.88 22.20 -15.36
CA PRO A 100 3.14 22.94 -15.41
C PRO A 100 2.91 24.43 -15.20
N THR A 101 3.51 24.97 -14.15
CA THR A 101 3.68 26.40 -13.96
C THR A 101 4.56 26.95 -15.09
N THR A 102 3.95 27.19 -16.25
CA THR A 102 4.46 28.10 -17.29
C THR A 102 3.85 29.47 -17.14
#